data_AF-A0AA95KJT0-F1
#
_entry.id   AF-A0AA95KJT0-F1
#
_cell.length_a   1.000
_cell.length_b   1.000
_cell.length_c   1.000
_cell.angle_alpha   90.00
_cell.angle_beta   90.00
_cell.angle_gamma   90.00
#
_symmetry.space_group_name_H-M   'P 1'
#
loop_
_entity.id
_entity.type
_entity.pdbx_description
1 polymer ?
#
loop_
_entity_poly.entity_id
_entity_poly.type
_entity_poly.pdbx_seq_one_letter_code
_entity_poly.pdbx_strand_id
1 'polypeptide(L)' 'MLKIEQLSLSDFASRSEENRQISARRVVVEHIISGIKRCRCLKDVYRNLKDDFDDQIMEIACGLHNLRNSMRNPIY' A
#
# COMPACT_ATOMS: atom_id res chain seq x y z
N MET A 1 24.51 -33.51 7.34
CA MET A 1 23.57 -32.94 8.34
C MET A 1 23.81 -31.46 8.58
N LEU A 2 24.97 -31.03 9.08
CA LEU A 2 25.27 -29.61 9.40
C LEU A 2 25.05 -28.61 8.26
N LYS A 3 25.31 -28.98 7.00
CA LYS A 3 25.17 -28.08 5.84
C LYS A 3 23.71 -27.82 5.43
N ILE A 4 22.80 -28.72 5.81
CA ILE A 4 21.35 -28.60 5.53
C ILE A 4 20.70 -27.65 6.55
N GLU A 5 21.08 -27.73 7.83
CA GLU A 5 20.60 -26.81 8.87
C GLU A 5 21.08 -25.37 8.65
N GLN A 6 22.32 -25.19 8.20
CA GLN A 6 22.85 -23.85 7.89
C GLN A 6 22.09 -23.18 6.73
N LEU A 7 21.70 -23.97 5.72
CA LEU A 7 20.93 -23.47 4.57
C LEU A 7 19.50 -23.09 4.97
N SER A 8 18.83 -23.88 5.82
CA SER A 8 17.48 -23.56 6.29
C SER A 8 17.44 -22.32 7.19
N LEU A 9 18.48 -22.10 8.01
CA LEU A 9 18.64 -20.90 8.82
C LEU A 9 18.84 -19.64 7.98
N SER A 10 19.63 -19.72 6.90
CA SER A 10 19.80 -18.59 5.97
C SER A 10 18.51 -18.25 5.24
N ASP A 11 17.75 -19.26 4.80
CA ASP A 11 16.46 -19.06 4.12
C ASP A 11 15.44 -18.40 5.06
N PHE A 12 15.41 -18.82 6.33
CA PHE A 12 14.56 -18.20 7.35
C PHE A 12 14.97 -16.74 7.62
N ALA A 13 16.27 -16.47 7.71
CA ALA A 13 16.79 -15.10 7.90
C ALA A 13 16.44 -14.19 6.71
N SER A 14 16.61 -14.68 5.47
CA SER A 14 16.23 -13.95 4.25
C SER A 14 14.74 -13.61 4.25
N ARG A 15 13.88 -14.62 4.52
CA ARG A 15 12.44 -14.44 4.56
C ARG A 15 11.99 -13.47 5.67
N SER A 16 12.66 -13.50 6.81
CA SER A 16 12.39 -12.57 7.92
C SER A 16 12.73 -11.12 7.53
N GLU A 17 13.84 -10.91 6.85
CA GLU A 17 14.25 -9.60 6.35
C GLU A 17 13.30 -9.08 5.25
N GLU A 18 12.91 -9.94 4.31
CA GLU A 18 11.88 -9.60 3.31
C GLU A 18 10.54 -9.20 3.96
N ASN A 19 10.09 -9.98 4.95
CA ASN A 19 8.87 -9.67 5.70
C ASN A 19 8.96 -8.32 6.42
N ARG A 20 10.13 -7.98 6.98
CA ARG A 20 10.39 -6.68 7.62
C ARG A 20 10.25 -5.54 6.62
N GLN A 21 10.84 -5.68 5.44
CA GLN A 21 10.75 -4.67 4.37
C GLN A 21 9.32 -4.50 3.84
N ILE A 22 8.61 -5.62 3.64
CA ILE A 22 7.20 -5.60 3.22
C ILE A 22 6.35 -4.91 4.28
N SER A 23 6.56 -5.24 5.55
CA SER A 23 5.82 -4.64 6.67
C SER A 23 6.08 -3.14 6.78
N ALA A 24 7.33 -2.69 6.62
CA ALA A 24 7.68 -1.28 6.61
C ALA A 24 6.95 -0.51 5.48
N ARG A 25 6.90 -1.08 4.28
CA ARG A 25 6.16 -0.48 3.16
C ARG A 25 4.65 -0.46 3.41
N ARG A 26 4.08 -1.52 4.00
CA ARG A 26 2.64 -1.59 4.34
C ARG A 26 2.19 -0.46 5.24
N VAL A 27 2.99 -0.10 6.26
CA VAL A 27 2.64 1.01 7.16
C VAL A 27 2.39 2.29 6.37
N VAL A 28 3.26 2.63 5.43
CA VAL A 28 3.10 3.84 4.59
C VAL A 28 1.86 3.72 3.69
N VAL A 29 1.68 2.57 3.05
CA VAL A 29 0.53 2.30 2.17
C VAL A 29 -0.79 2.39 2.94
N GLU A 30 -0.88 1.83 4.14
CA GLU A 30 -2.09 1.86 4.97
C GLU A 30 -2.47 3.29 5.40
N HIS A 31 -1.48 4.13 5.70
CA HIS A 31 -1.71 5.56 5.96
C HIS A 31 -2.29 6.27 4.74
N ILE A 32 -1.75 6.00 3.55
CA ILE A 32 -2.26 6.55 2.29
C ILE A 32 -3.69 6.04 2.02
N ILE A 33 -3.93 4.73 2.15
CA ILE A 33 -5.25 4.10 1.99
C ILE A 33 -6.28 4.73 2.93
N SER A 34 -5.93 4.93 4.19
CA SER A 34 -6.78 5.66 5.14
C SER A 34 -7.06 7.09 4.68
N GLY A 35 -6.05 7.75 4.13
CA GLY A 35 -6.14 9.12 3.62
C GLY A 35 -6.98 9.29 2.34
N ILE A 36 -6.97 8.33 1.42
CA ILE A 36 -7.76 8.35 0.16
C ILE A 36 -9.21 7.94 0.39
N LYS A 37 -9.51 7.12 1.42
CA LYS A 37 -10.88 6.71 1.80
C LYS A 37 -11.82 7.86 2.20
N ARG A 38 -11.30 9.10 2.28
CA ARG A 38 -12.12 10.32 2.33
C ARG A 38 -12.97 10.49 1.07
N CYS A 39 -12.46 10.03 -0.08
CA CYS A 39 -13.24 9.82 -1.29
C CYS A 39 -14.19 8.65 -1.04
N ARG A 40 -15.45 8.95 -0.67
CA ARG A 40 -16.44 7.94 -0.26
C ARG A 40 -16.70 6.87 -1.34
N CYS A 41 -16.48 7.19 -2.61
CA CYS A 41 -16.53 6.22 -3.71
C CYS A 41 -15.60 5.01 -3.53
N LEU A 42 -14.49 5.15 -2.77
CA LEU A 42 -13.56 4.07 -2.44
C LEU A 42 -13.90 3.31 -1.15
N LYS A 43 -14.77 3.87 -0.32
CA LYS A 43 -15.11 3.30 1.00
C LYS A 43 -16.47 2.61 0.98
N ASP A 44 -17.45 3.24 0.37
CA ASP A 44 -18.81 2.76 0.34
C ASP A 44 -18.98 1.71 -0.78
N VAL A 45 -20.12 1.02 -0.78
CA VAL A 45 -20.41 -0.02 -1.78
C VAL A 45 -20.34 0.57 -3.18
N TYR A 46 -19.36 0.12 -3.95
CA TYR A 46 -19.15 0.52 -5.33
C TYR A 46 -20.17 -0.18 -6.23
N ARG A 47 -21.10 0.59 -6.80
CA ARG A 47 -22.23 0.09 -7.62
C ARG A 47 -22.06 0.33 -9.12
N ASN A 48 -20.87 0.69 -9.54
CA ASN A 48 -20.59 0.94 -10.94
C ASN A 48 -20.50 -0.39 -11.70
N LEU A 49 -21.12 -0.46 -12.88
CA LEU A 49 -21.16 -1.67 -13.73
C LEU A 49 -20.13 -1.65 -14.86
N LYS A 50 -19.29 -0.62 -14.94
CA LYS A 50 -18.24 -0.53 -15.95
C LYS A 50 -17.03 -1.35 -15.48
N ASP A 51 -16.61 -2.29 -16.30
CA ASP A 51 -15.43 -3.12 -16.08
C ASP A 51 -14.17 -2.25 -15.96
N ASP A 52 -13.24 -2.69 -15.11
CA ASP A 52 -11.91 -2.09 -14.86
C ASP A 52 -11.93 -0.58 -14.51
N PHE A 53 -13.06 -0.07 -14.01
CA PHE A 53 -13.17 1.34 -13.63
C PHE A 53 -12.70 1.63 -12.19
N ASP A 54 -12.60 0.60 -11.36
CA ASP A 54 -12.12 0.69 -9.98
C ASP A 54 -10.66 1.15 -9.88
N ASP A 55 -9.78 0.64 -10.74
CA ASP A 55 -8.38 1.08 -10.82
C ASP A 55 -8.27 2.57 -11.19
N GLN A 56 -9.11 3.04 -12.13
CA GLN A 56 -9.15 4.46 -12.53
C GLN A 56 -9.60 5.35 -11.37
N ILE A 57 -10.61 4.93 -10.61
CA ILE A 57 -11.04 5.69 -9.42
C ILE A 57 -9.96 5.71 -8.35
N MET A 58 -9.26 4.59 -8.15
CA MET A 58 -8.14 4.52 -7.22
C MET A 58 -7.04 5.53 -7.59
N GLU A 59 -6.65 5.59 -8.86
CA GLU A 59 -5.65 6.53 -9.36
C GLU A 59 -6.08 7.99 -9.14
N ILE A 60 -7.34 8.32 -9.50
CA ILE A 60 -7.90 9.67 -9.29
C ILE A 60 -7.89 10.02 -7.81
N ALA A 61 -8.31 9.12 -6.93
CA ALA A 61 -8.35 9.37 -5.49
C ALA A 61 -6.95 9.56 -4.88
N CYS A 62 -5.95 8.81 -5.36
CA CYS A 62 -4.55 9.02 -5.01
C CYS A 62 -4.08 10.41 -5.46
N GLY A 63 -4.39 10.82 -6.69
CA GLY A 63 -4.11 12.16 -7.20
C GLY A 63 -4.73 13.27 -6.34
N LEU A 64 -6.00 13.14 -5.97
CA LEU A 64 -6.70 14.08 -5.09
C LEU A 64 -6.07 14.13 -3.69
N HIS A 65 -5.63 13.00 -3.15
CA HIS A 65 -4.93 12.95 -1.87
C HIS A 65 -3.59 13.70 -1.94
N ASN A 66 -2.82 13.49 -3.01
CA ASN A 66 -1.55 14.17 -3.23
C ASN A 66 -1.75 15.68 -3.35
N LEU A 67 -2.71 16.11 -4.19
CA LEU A 67 -3.08 17.52 -4.32
C LEU A 67 -3.43 18.13 -2.96
N ARG A 68 -4.28 17.45 -2.16
CA ARG A 68 -4.65 17.91 -0.82
C ARG A 68 -3.42 18.05 0.09
N ASN A 69 -2.48 17.11 0.03
CA ASN A 69 -1.27 17.17 0.85
C ASN A 69 -0.37 18.33 0.43
N SER A 70 -0.14 18.54 -0.87
CA SER A 70 0.63 19.69 -1.37
C SER A 70 -0.01 21.02 -1.00
N MET A 71 -1.34 21.12 -1.04
CA MET A 71 -2.04 22.34 -0.61
C MET A 71 -1.99 22.57 0.91
N ARG A 72 -1.90 21.49 1.70
CA ARG A 72 -1.81 21.58 3.17
C ARG A 72 -0.39 21.87 3.64
N ASN A 73 0.62 21.43 2.89
CA ASN A 73 2.03 21.64 3.17
C ASN A 73 2.75 22.04 1.88
N PRO A 74 2.74 23.33 1.50
CA PRO A 74 3.22 23.80 0.19
C PRO A 74 4.73 23.69 -0.02
N ILE A 75 5.49 23.19 0.97
CA ILE A 75 6.96 23.19 0.99
C ILE A 75 7.54 21.77 0.82
N TYR A 76 6.69 20.74 0.72
CA TYR A 76 7.11 19.37 0.38
C TYR A 76 6.45 18.87 -0.91
#